data_AF-A0A1F2EW43-F1
#
_entry.id   AF-A0A1F2EW43-F1
#
_cell.length_a   1.000
_cell.length_b   1.000
_cell.length_c   1.000
_cell.angle_alpha   90.00
_cell.angle_beta   90.00
_cell.angle_gamma   90.00
#
_symmetry.space_group_name_H-M   'P 1'
#
loop_
_entity.id
_entity.type
_entity.pdbx_description
1 polymer ?
#
loop_
_entity_poly.entity_id
_entity_poly.type
_entity_poly.pdbx_seq_one_letter_code
_entity_poly.pdbx_strand_id
1 'polypeptide(L)'
;MSALVGFLTAQLTIGGAPILVREIVGNLFGLGSAYLGMRRLVWAWPVGIAGNILLFTVFLGGVFHTPQDLDLYGQAGRQVMFLLVSVYGWWRWAQTRRVVAGDGSGRDDAAVMPRWATGRERMVMLAFAVGGTVIFARIFGALGSWGPWADAWIFVGSMLATWGMAKGWTEFWLIWIAVDVVGVPLLFLGGYYPSAALYLFYGGFVTWGFVTWLRIQRQDRAAAASSSSLSSVTTTPESVLDGAR
;
A
#
# COMPACT_ATOMS: atom_id res chain seq x y z
N MET A 1 2.03 -32.32 -20.61
CA MET A 1 2.05 -30.87 -20.32
C MET A 1 2.73 -30.66 -18.97
N SER A 2 3.63 -29.69 -18.82
CA SER A 2 4.29 -29.46 -17.53
C SER A 2 3.29 -28.86 -16.51
N ALA A 3 3.44 -29.20 -15.23
CA ALA A 3 2.58 -28.67 -14.16
C ALA A 3 2.55 -27.13 -14.12
N LEU A 4 3.67 -26.49 -14.51
CA LEU A 4 3.77 -25.04 -14.64
C LEU A 4 2.85 -24.48 -15.72
N VAL A 5 2.81 -25.10 -16.90
CA VAL A 5 1.91 -24.69 -17.97
C VAL A 5 0.45 -24.90 -17.55
N GLY A 6 0.15 -26.01 -16.87
CA GLY A 6 -1.19 -26.28 -16.33
C GLY A 6 -1.65 -25.24 -15.29
N PHE A 7 -0.76 -24.80 -14.40
CA PHE A 7 -1.08 -23.74 -13.44
C PHE A 7 -1.28 -22.37 -14.10
N LEU A 8 -0.44 -22.02 -15.09
CA LEU A 8 -0.49 -20.71 -15.75
C LEU A 8 -1.74 -20.53 -16.61
N THR A 9 -2.33 -21.60 -17.13
CA THR A 9 -3.52 -21.57 -17.99
C THR A 9 -4.81 -21.96 -17.25
N ALA A 10 -4.73 -22.40 -15.98
CA ALA A 10 -5.90 -22.79 -15.21
C ALA A 10 -6.87 -21.62 -15.01
N GLN A 11 -8.14 -21.86 -15.28
CA GLN A 11 -9.22 -20.87 -15.18
C GLN A 11 -10.35 -21.40 -14.31
N LEU A 12 -11.01 -20.49 -13.60
CA LEU A 12 -12.22 -20.73 -12.83
C LEU A 12 -13.28 -19.74 -13.31
N THR A 13 -14.50 -20.22 -13.53
CA THR A 13 -15.62 -19.35 -13.91
C THR A 13 -16.34 -18.88 -12.65
N ILE A 14 -16.24 -17.60 -12.32
CA ILE A 14 -16.93 -16.99 -11.18
C ILE A 14 -17.95 -15.98 -11.72
N GLY A 15 -19.23 -16.21 -11.47
CA GLY A 15 -20.31 -15.32 -11.95
C GLY A 15 -20.38 -15.20 -13.47
N GLY A 16 -19.96 -16.24 -14.22
CA GLY A 16 -19.94 -16.24 -15.69
C GLY A 16 -18.67 -15.67 -16.32
N ALA A 17 -17.75 -15.09 -15.55
CA ALA A 17 -16.49 -14.56 -16.05
C ALA A 17 -15.32 -15.55 -15.83
N PRO A 18 -14.49 -15.84 -16.85
CA PRO A 18 -13.29 -16.66 -16.67
C PRO A 18 -12.22 -15.87 -15.94
N ILE A 19 -11.79 -16.38 -14.79
CA ILE A 19 -10.73 -15.79 -13.94
C ILE A 19 -9.56 -16.78 -13.86
N LEU A 20 -8.34 -16.28 -14.05
CA LEU A 20 -7.14 -17.12 -14.03
C LEU A 20 -6.76 -17.47 -12.59
N VAL A 21 -6.40 -18.73 -12.33
CA VAL A 21 -5.95 -19.15 -10.98
C VAL A 21 -4.73 -18.33 -10.54
N ARG A 22 -3.81 -18.02 -11.46
CA ARG A 22 -2.66 -17.13 -11.17
C ARG A 22 -3.06 -15.70 -10.76
N GLU A 23 -4.20 -15.19 -11.24
CA GLU A 23 -4.74 -13.89 -10.82
C GLU A 23 -5.22 -13.95 -9.37
N ILE A 24 -5.92 -15.02 -8.99
CA ILE A 24 -6.37 -15.25 -7.62
C ILE A 24 -5.17 -15.36 -6.69
N VAL A 25 -4.20 -16.20 -7.03
CA VAL A 25 -2.98 -16.37 -6.24
C VAL A 25 -2.22 -15.03 -6.12
N GLY A 26 -2.07 -14.28 -7.21
CA GLY A 26 -1.41 -12.97 -7.20
C GLY A 26 -2.10 -11.98 -6.25
N ASN A 27 -3.43 -11.94 -6.25
CA ASN A 27 -4.21 -11.12 -5.32
C ASN A 27 -4.06 -11.59 -3.86
N LEU A 28 -3.99 -12.90 -3.59
CA LEU A 28 -3.73 -13.41 -2.23
C LEU A 28 -2.36 -12.96 -1.70
N PHE A 29 -1.32 -12.95 -2.55
CA PHE A 29 -0.04 -12.35 -2.20
C PHE A 29 -0.18 -10.84 -1.93
N GLY A 30 -0.96 -10.12 -2.73
CA GLY A 30 -1.30 -8.71 -2.51
C GLY A 30 -1.95 -8.45 -1.13
N LEU A 31 -2.97 -9.23 -0.76
CA LEU A 31 -3.60 -9.19 0.57
C LEU A 31 -2.61 -9.50 1.69
N GLY A 32 -1.79 -10.54 1.51
CA GLY A 32 -0.75 -10.91 2.47
C GLY A 32 0.25 -9.77 2.68
N SER A 33 0.70 -9.14 1.60
CA SER A 33 1.58 -7.96 1.65
C SER A 33 0.94 -6.80 2.40
N ALA A 34 -0.32 -6.47 2.10
CA ALA A 34 -1.06 -5.40 2.79
C ALA A 34 -1.20 -5.68 4.30
N TYR A 35 -1.45 -6.93 4.68
CA TYR A 35 -1.53 -7.35 6.07
C TYR A 35 -0.20 -7.24 6.82
N LEU A 36 0.87 -7.71 6.21
CA LEU A 36 2.22 -7.55 6.77
C LEU A 36 2.59 -6.07 6.88
N GLY A 37 2.18 -5.26 5.91
CA GLY A 37 2.34 -3.80 5.91
C GLY A 37 1.59 -3.14 7.06
N MET A 38 0.35 -3.56 7.32
CA MET A 38 -0.43 -3.14 8.48
C MET A 38 0.28 -3.48 9.79
N ARG A 39 0.85 -4.68 9.88
CA ARG A 39 1.67 -5.14 11.01
C ARG A 39 3.07 -4.52 11.08
N ARG A 40 3.46 -3.73 10.08
CA ARG A 40 4.77 -3.05 9.98
C ARG A 40 5.95 -4.02 9.83
N LEU A 41 5.71 -5.18 9.22
CA LEU A 41 6.73 -6.21 8.97
C LEU A 41 7.46 -5.95 7.64
N VAL A 42 8.79 -6.06 7.62
CA VAL A 42 9.60 -5.89 6.38
C VAL A 42 9.19 -6.88 5.29
N TRP A 43 8.67 -8.05 5.67
CA TRP A 43 8.19 -9.09 4.75
C TRP A 43 7.04 -8.64 3.84
N ALA A 44 6.35 -7.54 4.17
CA ALA A 44 5.33 -6.95 3.29
C ALA A 44 5.85 -6.72 1.87
N TRP A 45 7.11 -6.30 1.73
CA TRP A 45 7.70 -5.98 0.45
C TRP A 45 8.00 -7.20 -0.43
N PRO A 46 8.78 -8.22 0.01
CA PRO A 46 9.03 -9.40 -0.81
C PRO A 46 7.76 -10.19 -1.15
N VAL A 47 6.79 -10.27 -0.22
CA VAL A 47 5.48 -10.90 -0.49
C VAL A 47 4.73 -10.12 -1.57
N GLY A 48 4.73 -8.79 -1.51
CA GLY A 48 4.11 -7.93 -2.52
C GLY A 48 4.80 -8.04 -3.88
N ILE A 49 6.14 -8.10 -3.91
CA ILE A 49 6.93 -8.29 -5.14
C ILE A 49 6.56 -9.61 -5.82
N ALA A 50 6.46 -10.71 -5.06
CA ALA A 50 6.04 -12.01 -5.59
C ALA A 50 4.64 -11.95 -6.21
N GLY A 51 3.68 -11.29 -5.53
CA GLY A 51 2.34 -11.05 -6.05
C GLY A 51 2.32 -10.23 -7.33
N ASN A 52 3.05 -9.11 -7.36
CA ASN A 52 3.14 -8.22 -8.53
C ASN A 52 3.78 -8.91 -9.73
N ILE A 53 4.82 -9.74 -9.54
CA ILE A 53 5.42 -10.53 -10.62
C ILE A 53 4.38 -11.51 -11.19
N LEU A 54 3.63 -12.20 -10.33
CA LEU A 54 2.60 -13.13 -10.78
C LEU A 54 1.48 -12.40 -11.54
N LEU A 55 1.02 -11.27 -11.03
CA LEU A 55 0.03 -10.42 -11.72
C LEU A 55 0.58 -9.83 -13.03
N PHE A 56 1.85 -9.46 -13.09
CA PHE A 56 2.49 -9.04 -14.33
C PHE A 56 2.41 -10.13 -15.41
N THR A 57 2.56 -11.42 -15.05
CA THR A 57 2.38 -12.52 -16.01
C THR A 57 0.94 -12.71 -16.49
N VAL A 58 -0.06 -12.24 -15.71
CA VAL A 58 -1.47 -12.24 -16.12
C VAL A 58 -1.71 -11.19 -17.20
N PHE A 59 -1.14 -10.00 -17.03
CA PHE A 59 -1.35 -8.87 -17.94
C PHE A 59 -0.42 -8.88 -19.17
N LEU A 60 0.56 -9.80 -19.24
CA LEU A 60 1.36 -10.09 -20.44
C LEU A 60 0.60 -10.98 -21.44
N GLY A 61 -0.62 -10.56 -21.78
CA GLY A 61 -1.60 -11.35 -22.52
C GLY A 61 -1.10 -11.90 -23.86
N GLY A 62 -0.34 -11.08 -24.61
CA GLY A 62 0.17 -11.42 -25.93
C GLY A 62 1.28 -12.50 -25.97
N VAL A 63 1.95 -12.80 -24.85
CA VAL A 63 2.97 -13.87 -24.78
C VAL A 63 2.37 -15.19 -24.28
N PHE A 64 1.26 -15.13 -23.53
CA PHE A 64 0.64 -16.30 -22.88
C PHE A 64 -0.77 -16.64 -23.37
N HIS A 65 -1.23 -16.07 -24.49
CA HIS A 65 -2.56 -16.31 -25.07
C HIS A 65 -3.70 -16.12 -24.05
N THR A 66 -3.70 -14.95 -23.42
CA THR A 66 -4.69 -14.66 -22.38
C THR A 66 -5.97 -14.12 -23.07
N PRO A 67 -7.18 -14.61 -22.75
CA PRO A 67 -8.40 -14.30 -23.52
C PRO A 67 -8.82 -12.82 -23.53
N GLN A 68 -8.21 -11.99 -22.68
CA GLN A 68 -8.42 -10.55 -22.67
C GLN A 68 -7.56 -9.89 -23.77
N ASP A 69 -8.07 -9.88 -25.01
CA ASP A 69 -7.47 -9.32 -26.25
C ASP A 69 -7.30 -7.77 -26.26
N LEU A 70 -6.89 -7.17 -25.15
CA LEU A 70 -6.63 -5.73 -25.07
C LEU A 70 -5.25 -5.51 -24.48
N ASP A 71 -4.37 -4.89 -25.28
CA ASP A 71 -3.06 -4.39 -24.86
C ASP A 71 -3.24 -3.36 -23.73
N LEU A 72 -3.39 -3.86 -22.50
CA LEU A 72 -3.53 -3.05 -21.29
C LEU A 72 -2.16 -2.54 -20.85
N TYR A 73 -1.49 -1.75 -21.70
CA TYR A 73 -0.23 -1.08 -21.39
C TYR A 73 -0.33 -0.29 -20.07
N GLY A 74 -1.51 0.27 -19.77
CA GLY A 74 -1.79 0.93 -18.49
C GLY A 74 -1.72 -0.01 -17.28
N GLN A 75 -2.20 -1.25 -17.39
CA GLN A 75 -2.14 -2.24 -16.31
C GLN A 75 -0.74 -2.84 -16.17
N ALA A 76 -0.07 -3.14 -17.28
CA ALA A 76 1.33 -3.60 -17.24
C ALA A 76 2.25 -2.53 -16.63
N GLY A 77 2.05 -1.26 -16.99
CA GLY A 77 2.75 -0.12 -16.40
C GLY A 77 2.55 -0.01 -14.88
N ARG A 78 1.33 -0.28 -14.37
CA ARG A 78 1.07 -0.33 -12.92
C ARG A 78 1.90 -1.42 -12.23
N GLN A 79 2.00 -2.61 -12.83
CA GLN A 79 2.77 -3.70 -12.23
C GLN A 79 4.27 -3.38 -12.17
N VAL A 80 4.84 -2.80 -13.22
CA VAL A 80 6.24 -2.34 -13.24
C VAL A 80 6.47 -1.25 -12.20
N MET A 81 5.56 -0.28 -12.12
CA MET A 81 5.58 0.78 -11.11
C MET A 81 5.56 0.21 -9.69
N PHE A 82 4.63 -0.71 -9.38
CA PHE A 82 4.56 -1.35 -8.06
C PHE A 82 5.84 -2.11 -7.75
N LEU A 83 6.43 -2.80 -8.72
CA LEU A 83 7.70 -3.50 -8.55
C LEU A 83 8.82 -2.54 -8.16
N LEU A 84 9.00 -1.44 -8.91
CA LEU A 84 10.05 -0.44 -8.65
C LEU A 84 9.91 0.19 -7.26
N VAL A 85 8.70 0.65 -6.91
CA VAL A 85 8.46 1.27 -5.60
C VAL A 85 8.60 0.23 -4.48
N SER A 86 8.21 -1.02 -4.72
CA SER A 86 8.33 -2.10 -3.72
C SER A 86 9.79 -2.47 -3.43
N VAL A 87 10.66 -2.47 -4.43
CA VAL A 87 12.11 -2.65 -4.24
C VAL A 87 12.69 -1.52 -3.40
N TYR A 88 12.32 -0.27 -3.69
CA TYR A 88 12.72 0.87 -2.87
C TYR A 88 12.23 0.76 -1.42
N GLY A 89 10.96 0.40 -1.23
CA GLY A 89 10.36 0.20 0.08
C GLY A 89 11.07 -0.89 0.88
N TRP A 90 11.39 -2.02 0.24
CA TRP A 90 12.15 -3.10 0.85
C TRP A 90 13.53 -2.63 1.30
N TRP A 91 14.30 -2.00 0.41
CA TRP A 91 15.63 -1.50 0.72
C TRP A 91 15.60 -0.57 1.94
N ARG A 92 14.66 0.36 1.96
CA ARG A 92 14.53 1.31 3.06
C ARG A 92 14.13 0.67 4.39
N TRP A 93 13.13 -0.22 4.39
CA TRP A 93 12.66 -0.88 5.61
C TRP A 93 13.68 -1.89 6.13
N ALA A 94 14.41 -2.56 5.24
CA ALA A 94 15.53 -3.43 5.61
C ALA A 94 16.66 -2.62 6.28
N GLN A 95 16.93 -1.40 5.83
CA GLN A 95 17.93 -0.52 6.44
C GLN A 95 17.49 -0.05 7.83
N THR A 96 16.22 0.36 8.00
CA THR A 96 15.68 0.76 9.32
C THR A 96 15.66 -0.41 10.32
N ARG A 97 15.30 -1.63 9.88
CA ARG A 97 15.36 -2.82 10.75
C ARG A 97 16.78 -3.11 11.25
N ARG A 98 17.80 -2.93 10.41
CA ARG A 98 19.21 -3.14 10.80
C ARG A 98 19.70 -2.14 11.85
N VAL A 99 19.17 -0.91 11.83
CA VAL A 99 19.51 0.12 12.82
C VAL A 99 18.81 -0.15 14.16
N VAL A 100 17.53 -0.51 14.14
CA VAL A 100 16.74 -0.82 15.36
C VAL A 100 17.20 -2.13 16.01
N ALA A 101 17.60 -3.15 15.24
CA ALA A 101 18.15 -4.38 15.81
C ALA A 101 19.50 -4.18 16.54
N GLY A 102 20.19 -3.05 16.30
CA GLY A 102 21.46 -2.70 16.97
C GLY A 102 21.29 -1.90 18.26
N ASP A 103 20.10 -1.37 18.56
CA ASP A 103 19.88 -0.49 19.72
C ASP A 103 19.39 -1.21 20.98
N GLY A 104 19.16 -2.52 20.92
CA GLY A 104 18.74 -3.35 22.05
C GLY A 104 17.37 -3.01 22.64
N SER A 105 16.55 -2.19 21.98
CA SER A 105 15.31 -1.64 22.55
C SER A 105 14.10 -2.58 22.59
N GLY A 106 14.26 -3.87 22.26
CA GLY A 106 13.21 -4.91 22.43
C GLY A 106 11.89 -4.66 21.67
N ARG A 107 11.86 -3.71 20.73
CA ARG A 107 10.71 -3.46 19.84
C ARG A 107 10.86 -4.34 18.59
N ASP A 108 10.86 -5.65 18.82
CA ASP A 108 11.50 -6.66 17.96
C ASP A 108 10.91 -6.92 16.55
N ASP A 109 9.90 -6.18 16.08
CA ASP A 109 9.33 -6.48 14.75
C ASP A 109 8.79 -5.28 13.94
N ALA A 110 8.72 -4.08 14.51
CA ALA A 110 8.17 -2.93 13.79
C ALA A 110 9.27 -2.23 12.97
N ALA A 111 9.23 -2.42 11.64
CA ALA A 111 10.22 -1.83 10.73
C ALA A 111 10.12 -0.31 10.61
N VAL A 112 8.96 0.27 10.90
CA VAL A 112 8.68 1.70 10.77
C VAL A 112 7.68 2.17 11.83
N MET A 113 7.91 3.34 12.42
CA MET A 113 6.93 3.99 13.29
C MET A 113 5.94 4.83 12.46
N PRO A 114 4.62 4.58 12.57
CA PRO A 114 3.59 5.40 11.95
C PRO A 114 3.72 6.86 12.35
N ARG A 115 3.74 7.75 11.38
CA ARG A 115 3.62 9.19 11.62
C ARG A 115 2.73 9.84 10.57
N TRP A 116 2.26 11.03 10.85
CA TRP A 116 1.67 11.88 9.83
C TRP A 116 2.76 12.58 9.01
N ALA A 117 2.50 12.80 7.72
CA ALA A 117 3.33 13.62 6.88
C ALA A 117 3.28 15.09 7.35
N THR A 118 4.42 15.76 7.27
CA THR A 118 4.55 17.20 7.54
C THR A 118 3.79 18.01 6.49
N GLY A 119 3.51 19.29 6.78
CA GLY A 119 2.84 20.18 5.81
C GLY A 119 3.56 20.24 4.47
N ARG A 120 4.90 20.32 4.48
CA ARG A 120 5.72 20.29 3.25
C ARG A 120 5.59 18.97 2.50
N GLU A 121 5.66 17.83 3.19
CA GLU A 121 5.48 16.51 2.57
C GLU A 121 4.08 16.38 1.94
N ARG A 122 3.04 16.90 2.61
CA ARG A 122 1.66 16.93 2.07
C ARG A 122 1.54 17.81 0.83
N MET A 123 2.17 18.98 0.81
CA MET A 123 2.18 19.84 -0.37
C MET A 123 2.87 19.16 -1.56
N VAL A 124 3.99 18.46 -1.33
CA VAL A 124 4.67 17.69 -2.37
C VAL A 124 3.78 16.56 -2.88
N MET A 125 3.13 15.81 -1.98
CA MET A 125 2.18 14.76 -2.39
C MET A 125 1.02 15.33 -3.20
N LEU A 126 0.44 16.46 -2.79
CA LEU A 126 -0.66 17.09 -3.49
C LEU A 126 -0.24 17.60 -4.88
N ALA A 127 0.91 18.28 -4.96
CA ALA A 127 1.47 18.75 -6.23
C ALA A 127 1.75 17.58 -7.18
N PHE A 128 2.32 16.48 -6.67
CA PHE A 128 2.54 15.27 -7.45
C PHE A 128 1.22 14.59 -7.85
N ALA A 129 0.22 14.55 -6.96
CA ALA A 129 -1.08 13.97 -7.24
C ALA A 129 -1.75 14.72 -8.40
N VAL A 130 -1.81 16.04 -8.34
CA VAL A 130 -2.44 16.88 -9.37
C VAL A 130 -1.63 16.84 -10.66
N GLY A 131 -0.33 17.16 -10.60
CA GLY A 131 0.53 17.22 -11.79
C GLY A 131 0.69 15.85 -12.46
N GLY A 132 0.93 14.81 -11.67
CA GLY A 132 1.02 13.43 -12.13
C GLY A 132 -0.28 12.97 -12.78
N THR A 133 -1.44 13.23 -12.16
CA THR A 133 -2.73 12.81 -12.74
C THR A 133 -2.97 13.47 -14.08
N VAL A 134 -2.67 14.76 -14.22
CA VAL A 134 -2.79 15.47 -15.51
C VAL A 134 -1.86 14.85 -16.55
N ILE A 135 -0.59 14.65 -16.22
CA ILE A 135 0.40 14.08 -17.15
C ILE A 135 -0.01 12.67 -17.59
N PHE A 136 -0.31 11.78 -16.65
CA PHE A 136 -0.69 10.41 -16.96
C PHE A 136 -2.05 10.31 -17.65
N ALA A 137 -2.99 11.21 -17.38
CA ALA A 137 -4.26 11.25 -18.12
C ALA A 137 -4.02 11.57 -19.60
N ARG A 138 -3.06 12.46 -19.91
CA ARG A 138 -2.66 12.72 -21.31
C ARG A 138 -1.99 11.52 -21.95
N ILE A 139 -1.09 10.85 -21.22
CA ILE A 139 -0.41 9.65 -21.71
C ILE A 139 -1.43 8.54 -21.99
N PHE A 140 -2.29 8.21 -21.02
CA PHE A 140 -3.30 7.17 -21.17
C PHE A 140 -4.36 7.51 -22.23
N GLY A 141 -4.71 8.79 -22.37
CA GLY A 141 -5.55 9.25 -23.48
C GLY A 141 -4.91 9.01 -24.85
N ALA A 142 -3.61 9.31 -24.98
CA ALA A 142 -2.85 9.06 -26.21
C ALA A 142 -2.71 7.55 -26.53
N LEU A 143 -2.73 6.71 -25.50
CA LEU A 143 -2.71 5.25 -25.61
C LEU A 143 -4.10 4.62 -25.84
N GLY A 144 -5.16 5.43 -25.95
CA GLY A 144 -6.51 4.95 -26.23
C GLY A 144 -7.29 4.40 -25.02
N SER A 145 -6.92 4.76 -23.79
CA SER A 145 -7.72 4.40 -22.61
C SER A 145 -9.15 4.98 -22.71
N TRP A 146 -10.14 4.15 -22.36
CA TRP A 146 -11.55 4.54 -22.27
C TRP A 146 -11.82 5.53 -21.12
N GLY A 147 -11.06 5.45 -20.03
CA GLY A 147 -11.22 6.27 -18.82
C GLY A 147 -9.91 6.90 -18.37
N PRO A 148 -9.24 7.73 -19.20
CA PRO A 148 -7.84 8.11 -19.00
C PRO A 148 -7.60 8.88 -17.69
N TRP A 149 -8.56 9.70 -17.28
CA TRP A 149 -8.50 10.44 -16.01
C TRP A 149 -8.65 9.52 -14.79
N ALA A 150 -9.58 8.57 -14.84
CA ALA A 150 -9.77 7.61 -13.77
C ALA A 150 -8.57 6.65 -13.68
N ASP A 151 -8.03 6.23 -14.83
CA ASP A 151 -6.84 5.40 -14.88
C ASP A 151 -5.59 6.10 -14.34
N ALA A 152 -5.42 7.39 -14.65
CA ALA A 152 -4.35 8.22 -14.14
C ALA A 152 -4.46 8.45 -12.63
N TRP A 153 -5.68 8.72 -12.14
CA TRP A 153 -5.97 8.83 -10.71
C TRP A 153 -5.55 7.56 -9.95
N ILE A 154 -5.98 6.39 -10.44
CA ILE A 154 -5.65 5.10 -9.83
C ILE A 154 -4.14 4.85 -9.88
N PHE A 155 -3.50 5.12 -11.02
CA PHE A 155 -2.06 4.95 -11.20
C PHE A 155 -1.25 5.83 -10.24
N VAL A 156 -1.47 7.14 -10.27
CA VAL A 156 -0.72 8.13 -9.48
C VAL A 156 -1.03 8.00 -7.99
N GLY A 157 -2.30 7.76 -7.64
CA GLY A 157 -2.70 7.47 -6.27
C GLY A 157 -2.00 6.23 -5.72
N SER A 158 -1.91 5.15 -6.50
CA SER A 158 -1.17 3.96 -6.11
C SER A 158 0.32 4.24 -5.90
N MET A 159 0.97 5.03 -6.78
CA MET A 159 2.37 5.45 -6.58
C MET A 159 2.56 6.15 -5.23
N LEU A 160 1.71 7.14 -4.95
CA LEU A 160 1.80 7.93 -3.73
C LEU A 160 1.48 7.09 -2.49
N ALA A 161 0.53 6.18 -2.58
CA ALA A 161 0.20 5.27 -1.48
C ALA A 161 1.36 4.32 -1.18
N THR A 162 1.92 3.66 -2.18
CA THR A 162 3.07 2.75 -1.97
C THR A 162 4.30 3.51 -1.48
N TRP A 163 4.55 4.72 -1.99
CA TRP A 163 5.64 5.56 -1.52
C TRP A 163 5.42 6.08 -0.09
N GLY A 164 4.20 6.51 0.23
CA GLY A 164 3.80 6.93 1.58
C GLY A 164 3.95 5.79 2.59
N MET A 165 3.57 4.57 2.21
CA MET A 165 3.82 3.36 2.98
C MET A 165 5.32 3.15 3.19
N ALA A 166 6.14 3.22 2.14
CA ALA A 166 7.60 3.14 2.25
C ALA A 166 8.17 4.20 3.21
N LYS A 167 7.54 5.37 3.33
CA LYS A 167 7.93 6.45 4.25
C LYS A 167 7.33 6.33 5.65
N GLY A 168 6.38 5.43 5.89
CA GLY A 168 5.66 5.30 7.17
C GLY A 168 4.58 6.36 7.40
N TRP A 169 4.09 7.00 6.35
CA TRP A 169 3.12 8.09 6.44
C TRP A 169 1.68 7.59 6.53
N THR A 170 0.96 7.97 7.57
CA THR A 170 -0.43 7.53 7.79
C THR A 170 -1.36 7.91 6.63
N GLU A 171 -1.03 8.98 5.89
CA GLU A 171 -1.73 9.43 4.69
C GLU A 171 -1.85 8.36 3.61
N PHE A 172 -0.95 7.37 3.56
CA PHE A 172 -1.02 6.33 2.53
C PHE A 172 -2.34 5.54 2.58
N TRP A 173 -2.89 5.32 3.76
CA TRP A 173 -4.18 4.66 3.91
C TRP A 173 -5.31 5.50 3.31
N LEU A 174 -5.28 6.82 3.52
CA LEU A 174 -6.26 7.74 2.97
C LEU A 174 -6.17 7.80 1.45
N ILE A 175 -4.96 7.73 0.90
CA ILE A 175 -4.73 7.70 -0.54
C ILE A 175 -5.28 6.41 -1.14
N TRP A 176 -5.08 5.24 -0.50
CA TRP A 176 -5.71 4.00 -0.95
C TRP A 176 -7.23 4.06 -0.93
N ILE A 177 -7.85 4.60 0.13
CA ILE A 177 -9.30 4.81 0.17
C ILE A 177 -9.75 5.71 -0.99
N ALA A 178 -9.02 6.79 -1.26
CA ALA A 178 -9.33 7.70 -2.36
C ALA A 178 -9.19 7.04 -3.74
N VAL A 179 -8.24 6.13 -3.91
CA VAL A 179 -8.10 5.29 -5.11
C VAL A 179 -9.31 4.37 -5.25
N ASP A 180 -9.69 3.65 -4.19
CA ASP A 180 -10.79 2.68 -4.22
C ASP A 180 -12.15 3.33 -4.48
N VAL A 181 -12.38 4.54 -3.95
CA VAL A 181 -13.61 5.32 -4.18
C VAL A 181 -13.85 5.61 -5.66
N VAL A 182 -12.80 5.73 -6.47
CA VAL A 182 -12.90 5.92 -7.93
C VAL A 182 -12.80 4.59 -8.68
N GLY A 183 -11.90 3.71 -8.25
CA GLY A 183 -11.62 2.44 -8.91
C GLY A 183 -12.80 1.46 -8.84
N VAL A 184 -13.46 1.35 -7.70
CA VAL A 184 -14.60 0.42 -7.53
C VAL A 184 -15.77 0.80 -8.45
N PRO A 185 -16.29 2.05 -8.45
CA PRO A 185 -17.33 2.44 -9.41
C PRO A 185 -16.91 2.27 -10.87
N LEU A 186 -15.66 2.58 -11.21
CA LEU A 186 -15.15 2.41 -12.58
C LEU A 186 -15.23 0.93 -13.02
N LEU A 187 -14.85 0.00 -12.16
CA LEU A 187 -14.94 -1.44 -12.43
C LEU A 187 -16.38 -1.92 -12.55
N PHE A 188 -17.28 -1.43 -11.70
CA PHE A 188 -18.71 -1.71 -11.79
C PHE A 188 -19.31 -1.22 -13.12
N LEU A 189 -19.00 0.02 -13.52
CA LEU A 189 -19.46 0.61 -14.78
C LEU A 189 -18.88 -0.12 -16.01
N GLY A 190 -17.65 -0.61 -15.90
CA GLY A 190 -17.01 -1.43 -16.92
C GLY A 190 -17.51 -2.88 -16.99
N GLY A 191 -18.44 -3.29 -16.13
CA GLY A 191 -18.97 -4.66 -16.07
C GLY A 191 -18.00 -5.69 -15.45
N TYR A 192 -16.88 -5.25 -14.87
CA TYR A 192 -15.87 -6.09 -14.22
C TYR A 192 -16.27 -6.42 -12.78
N TYR A 193 -17.44 -7.03 -12.59
CA TYR A 193 -18.03 -7.29 -11.27
C TYR A 193 -17.15 -8.08 -10.30
N PRO A 194 -16.45 -9.17 -10.72
CA PRO A 194 -15.57 -9.90 -9.81
C PRO A 194 -14.42 -9.04 -9.27
N SER A 195 -13.79 -8.25 -10.14
CA SER A 195 -12.72 -7.32 -9.75
C SER A 195 -13.24 -6.19 -8.86
N ALA A 196 -14.43 -5.66 -9.15
CA ALA A 196 -15.07 -4.63 -8.34
C ALA A 196 -15.35 -5.11 -6.91
N ALA A 197 -15.87 -6.34 -6.74
CA ALA A 197 -16.11 -6.94 -5.44
C ALA A 197 -14.81 -7.16 -4.64
N LEU A 198 -13.75 -7.63 -5.31
CA LEU A 198 -12.44 -7.79 -4.71
C LEU A 198 -11.84 -6.45 -4.24
N TYR A 199 -11.95 -5.41 -5.05
CA TYR A 199 -11.45 -4.07 -4.70
C TYR A 199 -12.27 -3.44 -3.57
N LEU A 200 -13.58 -3.69 -3.53
CA LEU A 200 -14.41 -3.28 -2.39
C LEU A 200 -13.97 -3.97 -1.08
N PHE A 201 -13.63 -5.26 -1.16
CA PHE A 201 -13.04 -5.98 -0.02
C PHE A 201 -11.70 -5.38 0.41
N TYR A 202 -10.81 -5.06 -0.53
CA TYR A 202 -9.57 -4.33 -0.25
C TYR A 202 -9.85 -2.97 0.43
N GLY A 203 -10.84 -2.21 -0.03
CA GLY A 203 -11.21 -0.94 0.60
C GLY A 203 -11.62 -1.08 2.06
N GLY A 204 -12.35 -2.15 2.39
CA GLY A 204 -12.65 -2.50 3.79
C GLY A 204 -11.38 -2.81 4.60
N PHE A 205 -10.45 -3.56 4.01
CA PHE A 205 -9.17 -3.91 4.62
C PHE A 205 -8.28 -2.67 4.86
N VAL A 206 -8.21 -1.78 3.89
CA VAL A 206 -7.47 -0.50 3.96
C VAL A 206 -8.04 0.37 5.09
N THR A 207 -9.36 0.43 5.22
CA THR A 207 -10.04 1.16 6.30
C THR A 207 -9.69 0.56 7.67
N TRP A 208 -9.64 -0.77 7.78
CA TRP A 208 -9.20 -1.44 9.00
C TRP A 208 -7.74 -1.14 9.35
N GLY A 209 -6.86 -1.13 8.35
CA GLY A 209 -5.45 -0.76 8.52
C GLY A 209 -5.25 0.67 9.00
N PHE A 210 -6.00 1.61 8.44
CA PHE A 210 -6.03 3.00 8.88
C PHE A 210 -6.39 3.13 10.36
N VAL A 211 -7.52 2.53 10.77
CA VAL A 211 -7.98 2.56 12.17
C VAL A 211 -6.95 1.94 13.11
N THR A 212 -6.31 0.85 12.70
CA THR A 212 -5.24 0.18 13.46
C THR A 212 -4.05 1.11 13.68
N TRP A 213 -3.59 1.80 12.64
CA TRP A 213 -2.48 2.76 12.74
C TRP A 213 -2.83 3.99 13.58
N LEU A 214 -4.08 4.45 13.55
CA LEU A 214 -4.53 5.53 14.43
C LEU A 214 -4.51 5.11 15.90
N ARG A 215 -4.94 3.88 16.22
CA ARG A 215 -4.92 3.35 17.59
C ARG A 215 -3.49 3.27 18.14
N ILE A 216 -2.55 2.74 17.34
CA ILE A 216 -1.13 2.66 17.69
C ILE A 216 -0.57 4.05 18.02
N GLN A 217 -0.79 5.05 17.15
CA GLN A 217 -0.27 6.40 17.38
C GLN A 217 -0.87 7.07 18.62
N ARG A 218 -2.15 6.79 18.94
CA ARG A 218 -2.78 7.31 20.17
C ARG A 218 -2.16 6.69 21.42
N GLN A 219 -1.88 5.39 21.40
CA GLN A 219 -1.22 4.69 22.51
C GLN A 219 0.21 5.22 22.72
N ASP A 220 0.98 5.39 21.65
CA ASP A 220 2.35 5.93 21.71
C ASP A 220 2.37 7.36 22.29
N ARG A 221 1.40 8.21 21.90
CA ARG A 221 1.26 9.57 22.44
C ARG A 221 0.86 9.57 23.93
N ALA A 222 -0.05 8.69 24.34
CA ALA A 222 -0.46 8.58 25.74
C ALA A 222 0.71 8.12 26.62
N ALA A 223 1.47 7.12 26.19
CA ALA A 223 2.66 6.65 26.89
C ALA A 223 3.73 7.75 27.04
N ALA A 224 3.96 8.54 25.98
CA ALA A 224 4.90 9.67 26.01
C ALA A 224 4.45 10.80 26.96
N ALA A 225 3.15 11.06 27.08
CA ALA A 225 2.62 12.04 28.02
C ALA A 225 2.82 11.57 29.48
N SER A 226 2.58 10.29 29.77
CA SER A 226 2.77 9.71 31.10
C SER A 226 4.25 9.70 31.55
N SER A 227 5.20 9.42 30.64
CA SER A 227 6.62 9.47 30.97
C SER A 227 7.11 10.90 31.25
N SER A 228 6.60 11.89 30.51
CA SER A 228 6.88 13.30 30.77
C SER A 228 6.37 13.76 32.14
N SER A 229 5.17 13.32 32.56
CA SER A 229 4.62 13.67 33.88
C SER A 229 5.41 13.06 35.04
N LEU A 230 5.87 11.80 34.89
CA LEU A 230 6.69 11.13 35.90
C LEU A 230 8.04 11.85 36.07
N SER A 231 8.69 12.25 34.98
CA SER A 231 9.95 12.99 35.02
C SER A 231 9.80 14.38 35.67
N SER A 232 8.67 15.06 35.50
CA SER A 232 8.41 16.35 36.17
C SER A 232 8.14 16.24 37.67
N VAL A 233 7.62 15.10 38.15
CA VAL A 233 7.35 14.87 39.58
C VAL A 233 8.64 14.54 40.33
N THR A 234 9.54 13.75 39.73
CA THR A 234 10.83 13.39 40.34
C THR A 234 11.83 14.56 40.40
N THR A 235 11.61 15.64 39.64
CA THR A 235 12.50 16.81 39.62
C THR A 235 12.08 17.94 40.57
N THR A 236 11.06 17.74 41.41
CA THR A 236 10.74 18.69 42.48
C THR A 236 11.88 18.68 43.51
N PRO A 237 12.67 19.75 43.67
CA PRO A 237 13.77 19.76 44.62
C PRO A 237 13.21 19.64 46.04
N GLU A 238 13.85 18.79 46.84
CA GLU A 238 13.68 18.64 48.28
C GLU A 238 14.16 19.89 49.04
N SER A 239 13.71 21.09 48.65
CA SER A 239 14.07 22.37 49.29
C SER A 239 12.94 22.99 50.10
N VAL A 240 11.82 22.28 50.29
CA VAL A 240 10.64 22.79 51.02
C VAL A 240 10.54 22.28 52.46
N LEU A 241 11.38 21.31 52.88
CA LEU A 241 11.33 20.76 54.25
C LEU A 241 12.27 21.44 55.27
N ASP A 242 13.09 22.41 54.87
CA ASP A 242 14.04 23.08 55.79
C ASP A 242 13.52 24.41 56.38
N GLY A 243 12.24 24.74 56.16
CA GLY A 243 11.62 26.01 56.55
C GLY A 243 10.70 25.99 57.78
N ALA A 244 10.47 24.82 58.40
CA ALA A 244 9.63 24.70 59.59
C ALA A 244 10.45 24.18 60.78
N ARG A 245 11.33 25.06 61.29
CA ARG A 245 11.78 25.02 62.68
C ARG A 245 10.82 25.82 63.55
#